data_AF-A0ABD5DSB8-F1
#
_entry.id   AF-A0ABD5DSB8-F1
#
_cell.length_a   1.000
_cell.length_b   1.000
_cell.length_c   1.000
_cell.angle_alpha   90.00
_cell.angle_beta   90.00
_cell.angle_gamma   90.00
#
_symmetry.space_group_name_H-M   'P 1'
#
loop_
_entity.id
_entity.type
_entity.pdbx_description
1 polymer ?
#
loop_
_entity_poly.entity_id
_entity_poly.type
_entity_poly.pdbx_seq_one_letter_code
_entity_poly.pdbx_strand_id
1 'polypeptide(L)'
;MIWQDGEIYQAPAYDLLPEPILLDELNLRGEMVIYLALPLLQANKQNLIDQNQSQKGRYQSHLVETHDLFTNATEADISLLRRRAVFKLLDAHSNPDHNLDGFLYLPIGKIKRQSSGAFEIDRKFIPPILHVDASETLVSNLKRTLNVIKAKIKTIQTNNRENEQKLIEFRSGDIVSFWLVNALNTAHAGLSHFLQYPQIHPERLFFELLRLAGSLLTFSTAYEVDQLPAYKHHNLQESFTQLDTILRDLLDTIISSRYISIALKEIRPSYWVGSLETDKITRDTRLYIAVSSSVMQTHELIQIVPLRFKIGSTLDVEQRVVAALPAIPLHHL
;
A
#
# COMPACT_ATOMS: atom_id res chain seq x y z
N MET A 1 -1.00 -6.30 24.40
CA MET A 1 -2.33 -5.90 23.91
C MET A 1 -2.95 -4.94 24.90
N ILE A 2 -3.78 -3.99 24.46
CA ILE A 2 -4.52 -3.08 25.35
C ILE A 2 -6.01 -3.34 25.14
N TRP A 3 -6.74 -3.55 26.22
CA TRP A 3 -8.18 -3.82 26.22
C TRP A 3 -9.00 -2.53 26.27
N GLN A 4 -10.29 -2.63 25.96
CA GLN A 4 -11.21 -1.48 25.92
C GLN A 4 -11.35 -0.76 27.27
N ASP A 5 -11.09 -1.46 28.36
CA ASP A 5 -11.06 -0.92 29.72
C ASP A 5 -9.67 -0.40 30.15
N GLY A 6 -8.71 -0.33 29.23
CA GLY A 6 -7.36 0.18 29.44
C GLY A 6 -6.37 -0.83 30.00
N GLU A 7 -6.81 -2.05 30.29
CA GLU A 7 -5.94 -3.09 30.84
C GLU A 7 -4.93 -3.60 29.82
N ILE A 8 -3.70 -3.83 30.28
CA ILE A 8 -2.61 -4.35 29.45
C ILE A 8 -2.54 -5.85 29.66
N TYR A 9 -2.52 -6.58 28.55
CA TYR A 9 -2.34 -8.02 28.52
C TYR A 9 -1.09 -8.38 27.74
N GLN A 10 -0.12 -9.02 28.41
CA GLN A 10 1.19 -9.36 27.87
C GLN A 10 1.56 -10.80 28.25
N ALA A 11 1.04 -11.76 27.50
CA ALA A 11 1.40 -13.17 27.61
C ALA A 11 2.50 -13.54 26.59
N PRO A 12 3.48 -14.41 26.93
CA PRO A 12 3.62 -15.12 28.20
C PRO A 12 4.44 -14.35 29.27
N ALA A 13 4.82 -13.09 29.03
CA ALA A 13 5.76 -12.37 29.88
C ALA A 13 5.24 -12.12 31.31
N TYR A 14 4.04 -11.56 31.44
CA TYR A 14 3.41 -11.24 32.72
C TYR A 14 2.09 -11.99 32.93
N ASP A 15 1.40 -12.32 31.83
CA ASP A 15 0.10 -12.97 31.83
C ASP A 15 0.16 -14.39 31.24
N LEU A 16 -0.89 -15.18 31.46
CA LEU A 16 -0.98 -16.56 31.00
C LEU A 16 -1.51 -16.61 29.57
N LEU A 17 -0.94 -17.49 28.74
CA LEU A 17 -1.48 -17.76 27.41
C LEU A 17 -2.89 -18.36 27.50
N PRO A 18 -3.78 -18.06 26.52
CA PRO A 18 -5.07 -18.72 26.40
C PRO A 18 -4.88 -20.21 26.09
N GLU A 19 -5.82 -21.04 26.56
CA GLU A 19 -5.83 -22.46 26.20
C GLU A 19 -6.13 -22.66 24.70
N PRO A 20 -5.51 -23.66 24.06
CA PRO A 20 -5.82 -24.00 22.69
C PRO A 20 -7.27 -24.48 22.55
N ILE A 21 -7.88 -24.18 21.41
CA ILE A 21 -9.19 -24.73 21.02
C ILE A 21 -8.97 -25.87 20.03
N LEU A 22 -9.55 -27.03 20.31
CA LEU A 22 -9.63 -28.15 19.37
C LEU A 22 -10.74 -27.89 18.35
N LEU A 23 -10.36 -27.52 17.12
CA LEU A 23 -11.31 -27.14 16.07
C LEU A 23 -12.17 -28.31 15.56
N ASP A 24 -11.63 -29.53 15.60
CA ASP A 24 -12.29 -30.74 15.09
C ASP A 24 -13.56 -31.09 15.87
N GLU A 25 -13.64 -30.71 17.14
CA GLU A 25 -14.78 -30.98 18.02
C GLU A 25 -15.97 -30.02 17.79
N LEU A 26 -15.72 -28.87 17.16
CA LEU A 26 -16.67 -27.76 17.10
C LEU A 26 -17.65 -27.81 15.92
N ASN A 27 -17.54 -28.81 15.03
CA ASN A 27 -18.41 -28.98 13.85
C ASN A 27 -18.66 -27.68 13.05
N LEU A 28 -17.63 -26.84 12.93
CA LEU A 28 -17.71 -25.51 12.33
C LEU A 28 -18.17 -25.58 10.87
N ARG A 29 -19.09 -24.68 10.49
CA ARG A 29 -19.58 -24.50 9.12
C ARG A 29 -19.25 -23.08 8.68
N GLY A 30 -18.58 -22.96 7.53
CA GLY A 30 -18.27 -21.65 6.94
C GLY A 30 -17.05 -20.96 7.55
N GLU A 31 -17.11 -19.63 7.58
CA GLU A 31 -16.06 -18.74 8.06
C GLU A 31 -16.36 -18.33 9.50
N MET A 32 -15.36 -18.43 10.37
CA MET A 32 -15.44 -18.06 11.77
C MET A 32 -14.43 -16.97 12.08
N VAL A 33 -14.80 -16.02 12.92
CA VAL A 33 -13.91 -15.03 13.49
C VAL A 33 -13.37 -15.56 14.82
N ILE A 34 -12.04 -15.53 14.95
CA ILE A 34 -11.35 -15.83 16.19
C ILE A 34 -11.28 -14.56 17.01
N TYR A 35 -11.84 -14.61 18.20
CA TYR A 35 -11.71 -13.57 19.20
C TYR A 35 -10.79 -14.03 20.34
N LEU A 36 -9.97 -13.10 20.80
CA LEU A 36 -9.46 -13.15 22.16
C LEU A 36 -10.49 -12.48 23.06
N ALA A 37 -10.87 -13.13 24.15
CA ALA A 37 -11.86 -12.63 25.09
C ALA A 37 -11.28 -12.55 26.50
N LEU A 38 -11.44 -11.41 27.17
CA LEU A 38 -11.00 -11.21 28.56
C LEU A 38 -12.22 -11.00 29.45
N PRO A 39 -12.37 -11.76 30.55
CA PRO A 39 -13.47 -11.55 31.49
C PRO A 39 -13.50 -10.11 32.03
N LEU A 40 -14.70 -9.54 32.08
CA LEU A 40 -14.91 -8.22 32.67
C LEU A 40 -14.54 -8.23 34.15
N LEU A 41 -13.93 -7.14 34.62
CA LEU A 41 -13.69 -6.94 36.04
C LEU A 41 -15.02 -6.65 36.75
N GLN A 42 -15.38 -7.47 37.72
CA GLN A 42 -16.62 -7.36 38.47
C GLN A 42 -16.32 -6.81 39.86
N ALA A 43 -16.78 -5.59 40.16
CA ALA A 43 -16.47 -4.91 41.43
C ALA A 43 -16.93 -5.67 42.69
N ASN A 44 -18.09 -6.36 42.61
CA ASN A 44 -18.74 -7.01 43.75
C ASN A 44 -18.74 -8.55 43.65
N LYS A 45 -17.87 -9.13 42.82
CA LYS A 45 -17.77 -10.60 42.63
C LYS A 45 -16.30 -11.03 42.64
N GLN A 46 -16.08 -12.33 42.73
CA GLN A 46 -14.74 -12.90 42.68
C GLN A 46 -14.18 -12.84 41.26
N ASN A 47 -13.03 -12.19 41.09
CA ASN A 47 -12.36 -12.06 39.79
C ASN A 47 -11.23 -13.09 39.58
N LEU A 48 -11.07 -14.01 40.52
CA LEU A 48 -10.09 -15.09 40.47
C LEU A 48 -10.73 -16.35 39.87
N ILE A 49 -10.04 -17.01 38.95
CA ILE A 49 -10.42 -18.34 38.46
C ILE A 49 -10.22 -19.32 39.61
N ASP A 50 -11.30 -19.91 40.08
CA ASP A 50 -11.26 -21.03 41.02
C ASP A 50 -11.03 -22.33 40.22
N GLN A 51 -10.05 -23.14 40.62
CA GLN A 51 -9.73 -24.40 39.94
C GLN A 51 -10.90 -25.41 40.01
N ASN A 52 -11.83 -25.24 40.97
CA ASN A 52 -12.93 -26.16 41.22
C ASN A 52 -14.31 -25.66 40.75
N GLN A 53 -14.42 -24.47 40.16
CA GLN A 53 -15.71 -23.92 39.69
C GLN A 53 -15.71 -23.57 38.21
N SER A 54 -16.88 -23.68 37.57
CA SER A 54 -17.14 -23.10 36.23
C SER A 54 -17.15 -21.56 36.19
N GLN A 55 -16.71 -20.88 37.26
CA GLN A 55 -16.71 -19.43 37.32
C GLN A 55 -15.54 -18.84 36.53
N LYS A 56 -15.90 -17.90 35.66
CA LYS A 56 -14.97 -17.17 34.78
C LYS A 56 -14.39 -16.00 35.58
N GLY A 57 -13.11 -16.09 35.95
CA GLY A 57 -12.36 -15.01 36.57
C GLY A 57 -11.37 -14.37 35.60
N ARG A 58 -11.09 -13.08 35.76
CA ARG A 58 -10.08 -12.35 34.96
C ARG A 58 -8.65 -12.79 35.30
N TYR A 59 -8.41 -13.13 36.55
CA TYR A 59 -7.09 -13.44 37.10
C TYR A 59 -6.97 -14.89 37.54
N GLN A 60 -5.76 -15.42 37.49
CA GLN A 60 -5.36 -16.68 38.10
C GLN A 60 -4.25 -16.40 39.10
N SER A 61 -4.36 -16.98 40.30
CA SER A 61 -3.28 -16.90 41.30
C SER A 61 -2.11 -17.76 40.85
N HIS A 62 -0.90 -17.21 40.92
CA HIS A 62 0.34 -17.92 40.63
C HIS A 62 1.34 -17.64 41.73
N LEU A 63 1.76 -18.68 42.46
CA LEU A 63 2.82 -18.57 43.45
C LEU A 63 4.16 -18.47 42.74
N VAL A 64 4.98 -17.49 43.11
CA VAL A 64 6.31 -17.26 42.55
C VAL A 64 7.26 -16.95 43.69
N GLU A 65 8.37 -17.68 43.73
CA GLU A 65 9.50 -17.38 44.60
C GLU A 65 10.23 -16.14 44.07
N THR A 66 10.42 -15.13 44.93
CA THR A 66 11.03 -13.86 44.54
C THR A 66 12.12 -13.44 45.52
N HIS A 67 13.12 -12.74 44.98
CA HIS A 67 14.23 -12.20 45.73
C HIS A 67 13.92 -10.79 46.26
N ASP A 68 14.43 -10.46 47.44
CA ASP A 68 14.36 -9.10 47.97
C ASP A 68 15.47 -8.22 47.37
N LEU A 69 15.08 -7.23 46.58
CA LEU A 69 15.97 -6.25 45.95
C LEU A 69 16.39 -5.10 46.87
N PHE A 70 15.83 -4.99 48.08
CA PHE A 70 16.15 -3.91 49.03
C PHE A 70 17.06 -4.37 50.16
N THR A 71 16.71 -5.43 50.90
CA THR A 71 17.48 -5.85 52.09
C THR A 71 18.39 -7.06 51.86
N ASN A 72 18.35 -7.70 50.69
CA ASN A 72 18.96 -9.01 50.44
C ASN A 72 18.49 -10.09 51.44
N ALA A 73 17.23 -10.00 51.91
CA ALA A 73 16.61 -11.07 52.67
C ALA A 73 16.49 -12.36 51.82
N THR A 74 16.27 -13.48 52.48
CA THR A 74 16.01 -14.76 51.82
C THR A 74 14.81 -14.65 50.89
N GLU A 75 14.82 -15.47 49.83
CA GLU A 75 13.71 -15.57 48.89
C GLU A 75 12.39 -15.90 49.60
N ALA A 76 11.30 -15.38 49.06
CA ALA A 76 9.96 -15.56 49.61
C ALA A 76 8.96 -15.88 48.52
N ASP A 77 8.02 -16.77 48.83
CA ASP A 77 6.89 -17.08 47.97
C ASP A 77 5.85 -15.95 48.00
N ILE A 78 5.59 -15.34 46.84
CA ILE A 78 4.58 -14.32 46.66
C ILE A 78 3.51 -14.82 45.68
N SER A 79 2.24 -14.67 46.07
CA SER A 79 1.12 -14.92 45.16
C SER A 79 0.91 -13.71 44.26
N LEU A 80 1.12 -13.90 42.96
CA LEU A 80 0.86 -12.90 41.93
C LEU A 80 -0.45 -13.22 41.19
N LEU A 81 -1.17 -12.17 40.79
CA LEU A 81 -2.34 -12.29 39.92
C LEU A 81 -1.89 -12.16 38.47
N ARG A 82 -2.09 -13.20 37.68
CA ARG A 82 -1.84 -13.18 36.23
C ARG A 82 -3.16 -13.18 35.49
N ARG A 83 -3.31 -12.33 34.46
CA ARG A 83 -4.53 -12.35 33.64
C ARG A 83 -4.50 -13.55 32.72
N ARG A 84 -5.68 -14.03 32.34
CA ARG A 84 -5.81 -15.08 31.32
C ARG A 84 -6.98 -14.75 30.41
N ALA A 85 -6.66 -14.43 29.17
CA ALA A 85 -7.68 -14.35 28.14
C ALA A 85 -8.04 -15.76 27.65
N VAL A 86 -9.18 -15.89 26.98
CA VAL A 86 -9.65 -17.14 26.38
C VAL A 86 -9.95 -16.92 24.91
N PHE A 87 -9.71 -17.93 24.08
CA PHE A 87 -10.18 -17.88 22.71
C PHE A 87 -11.69 -18.12 22.65
N LYS A 88 -12.36 -17.43 21.73
CA LYS A 88 -13.76 -17.67 21.38
C LYS A 88 -13.91 -17.63 19.86
N LEU A 89 -14.75 -18.51 19.34
CA LEU A 89 -15.06 -18.60 17.92
C LEU A 89 -16.51 -18.21 17.72
N LEU A 90 -16.73 -17.21 16.88
CA LEU A 90 -18.06 -16.75 16.48
C LEU A 90 -18.18 -16.79 14.96
N ASP A 91 -19.38 -16.99 14.46
CA ASP A 91 -19.66 -16.93 13.02
C ASP A 91 -19.31 -15.53 12.49
N ALA A 92 -18.83 -15.42 11.25
CA ALA A 92 -18.49 -14.13 10.65
C ALA A 92 -19.66 -13.12 10.61
N HIS A 93 -20.91 -13.60 10.68
CA HIS A 93 -22.10 -12.75 10.73
C HIS A 93 -22.61 -12.45 12.15
N SER A 94 -22.04 -13.08 13.19
CA SER A 94 -22.43 -12.81 14.57
C SER A 94 -21.44 -11.86 15.25
N ASN A 95 -21.98 -10.81 15.86
CA ASN A 95 -21.20 -9.91 16.69
C ASN A 95 -21.20 -10.41 18.15
N PRO A 96 -20.08 -10.30 18.87
CA PRO A 96 -20.05 -10.61 20.29
C PRO A 96 -20.96 -9.66 21.07
N ASP A 97 -21.79 -10.21 21.96
CA ASP A 97 -22.56 -9.42 22.90
C ASP A 97 -21.72 -9.15 24.16
N HIS A 98 -20.98 -8.04 24.11
CA HIS A 98 -20.08 -7.60 25.18
C HIS A 98 -20.78 -7.43 26.54
N ASN A 99 -22.09 -7.21 26.58
CA ASN A 99 -22.83 -6.92 27.81
C ASN A 99 -23.46 -8.18 28.41
N LEU A 100 -23.87 -9.14 27.59
CA LEU A 100 -24.63 -10.30 28.07
C LEU A 100 -23.76 -11.47 28.54
N ASP A 101 -22.55 -11.64 28.01
CA ASP A 101 -21.75 -12.84 28.31
C ASP A 101 -20.57 -12.61 29.27
N GLY A 102 -20.31 -11.36 29.66
CA GLY A 102 -19.32 -10.99 30.67
C GLY A 102 -17.89 -10.85 30.16
N PHE A 103 -17.66 -10.65 28.86
CA PHE A 103 -16.31 -10.52 28.28
C PHE A 103 -16.11 -9.25 27.46
N LEU A 104 -14.88 -8.76 27.48
CA LEU A 104 -14.33 -7.89 26.45
C LEU A 104 -13.81 -8.76 25.31
N TYR A 105 -14.04 -8.34 24.06
CA TYR A 105 -13.63 -9.09 22.88
C TYR A 105 -12.69 -8.28 22.00
N LEU A 106 -11.66 -8.93 21.49
CA LEU A 106 -10.84 -8.40 20.41
C LEU A 106 -10.73 -9.44 19.30
N PRO A 107 -11.13 -9.13 18.06
CA PRO A 107 -10.94 -10.05 16.95
C PRO A 107 -9.45 -10.10 16.59
N ILE A 108 -8.91 -11.31 16.48
CA ILE A 108 -7.47 -11.54 16.25
C ILE A 108 -7.19 -12.33 14.98
N GLY A 109 -8.21 -12.95 14.38
CA GLY A 109 -8.05 -13.79 13.21
C GLY A 109 -9.38 -14.22 12.61
N LYS A 110 -9.31 -14.82 11.43
CA LYS A 110 -10.41 -15.50 10.79
C LYS A 110 -9.95 -16.87 10.31
N ILE A 111 -10.82 -17.86 10.44
CA ILE A 111 -10.58 -19.21 9.93
C ILE A 111 -11.73 -19.64 9.05
N LYS A 112 -11.40 -20.45 8.05
CA LYS A 112 -12.38 -21.07 7.17
C LYS A 112 -12.13 -22.56 7.11
N ARG A 113 -13.21 -23.33 7.15
CA ARG A 113 -13.15 -24.77 6.86
C ARG A 113 -13.23 -25.00 5.35
N GLN A 114 -12.20 -25.63 4.79
CA GLN A 114 -12.18 -26.01 3.38
C GLN A 114 -13.06 -27.25 3.12
N SER A 115 -13.39 -27.50 1.85
CA SER A 115 -14.12 -28.69 1.42
C SER A 115 -13.38 -30.00 1.71
N SER A 116 -12.05 -29.94 1.80
CA SER A 116 -11.19 -31.06 2.24
C SER A 116 -11.35 -31.41 3.73
N GLY A 117 -12.03 -30.56 4.51
CA GLY A 117 -12.17 -30.68 5.96
C GLY A 117 -11.09 -29.93 6.75
N ALA A 118 -10.00 -29.50 6.10
CA ALA A 118 -8.92 -28.75 6.74
C ALA A 118 -9.34 -27.31 7.10
N PHE A 119 -8.72 -26.76 8.14
CA PHE A 119 -8.89 -25.37 8.55
C PHE A 119 -7.76 -24.49 7.99
N GLU A 120 -8.13 -23.36 7.40
CA GLU A 120 -7.20 -22.37 6.87
C GLU A 120 -7.42 -21.02 7.57
N ILE A 121 -6.33 -20.37 7.99
CA ILE A 121 -6.35 -19.02 8.54
C ILE A 121 -6.36 -18.01 7.38
N ASP A 122 -7.28 -17.06 7.41
CA ASP A 122 -7.28 -15.95 6.46
C ASP A 122 -6.15 -14.96 6.80
N ARG A 123 -5.06 -15.03 6.02
CA ARG A 123 -3.91 -14.13 6.15
C ARG A 123 -4.20 -12.70 5.73
N LYS A 124 -5.31 -12.44 5.02
CA LYS A 124 -5.73 -11.08 4.66
C LYS A 124 -6.44 -10.37 5.80
N PHE A 125 -6.79 -11.10 6.87
CA PHE A 125 -7.39 -10.49 8.04
C PHE A 125 -6.43 -9.51 8.72
N ILE A 126 -6.91 -8.30 8.98
CA ILE A 126 -6.16 -7.27 9.70
C ILE A 126 -6.91 -6.99 11.00
N PRO A 127 -6.41 -7.49 12.16
CA PRO A 127 -7.01 -7.22 13.45
C PRO A 127 -6.86 -5.73 13.83
N PRO A 128 -7.58 -5.25 14.85
CA PRO A 128 -7.28 -3.96 15.47
C PRO A 128 -5.89 -4.03 16.11
N ILE A 129 -4.93 -3.33 15.52
CA ILE A 129 -3.53 -3.33 15.95
C ILE A 129 -3.13 -1.95 16.47
N LEU A 130 -2.18 -1.93 17.41
CA LEU A 130 -1.58 -0.70 17.93
C LEU A 130 -0.35 -0.27 17.13
N HIS A 131 0.32 -1.22 16.49
CA HIS A 131 1.52 -0.98 15.68
C HIS A 131 1.34 -1.61 14.31
N VAL A 132 1.82 -0.96 13.26
CA VAL A 132 1.71 -1.44 11.87
C VAL A 132 2.45 -2.77 11.67
N ASP A 133 3.59 -2.97 12.34
CA ASP A 133 4.36 -4.22 12.27
C ASP A 133 3.64 -5.46 12.79
N ALA A 134 2.57 -5.29 13.57
CA ALA A 134 1.72 -6.39 14.00
C ALA A 134 0.89 -7.01 12.86
N SER A 135 0.86 -6.40 11.67
CA SER A 135 0.22 -6.95 10.47
C SER A 135 1.18 -7.02 9.29
N GLU A 136 1.61 -8.23 8.94
CA GLU A 136 2.46 -8.48 7.76
C GLU A 136 1.81 -7.97 6.46
N THR A 137 0.48 -8.08 6.36
CA THR A 137 -0.29 -7.61 5.20
C THR A 137 -0.16 -6.10 5.00
N LEU A 138 -0.26 -5.31 6.08
CA LEU A 138 -0.07 -3.85 5.98
C LEU A 138 1.37 -3.48 5.61
N VAL A 139 2.36 -4.13 6.23
CA VAL A 139 3.78 -3.89 5.91
C VAL A 139 4.07 -4.24 4.45
N SER A 140 3.56 -5.37 3.96
CA SER A 140 3.71 -5.80 2.57
C SER A 140 3.06 -4.84 1.59
N ASN A 141 1.84 -4.38 1.91
CA ASN A 141 1.13 -3.38 1.09
C ASN A 141 1.89 -2.05 1.05
N LEU A 142 2.41 -1.57 2.18
CA LEU A 142 3.23 -0.36 2.24
C LEU A 142 4.49 -0.48 1.38
N LYS A 143 5.23 -1.61 1.49
CA LYS A 143 6.41 -1.88 0.66
C LYS A 143 6.08 -1.83 -0.84
N ARG A 144 4.98 -2.47 -1.24
CA ARG A 144 4.55 -2.46 -2.64
C ARG A 144 4.18 -1.06 -3.11
N THR A 145 3.41 -0.30 -2.33
CA THR A 145 3.05 1.08 -2.66
C THR A 145 4.30 1.95 -2.82
N LEU A 146 5.28 1.84 -1.92
CA LEU A 146 6.57 2.54 -2.05
C LEU A 146 7.32 2.16 -3.33
N ASN A 147 7.35 0.87 -3.69
CA ASN A 147 7.99 0.42 -4.93
C ASN A 147 7.32 1.01 -6.18
N VAL A 148 5.98 1.06 -6.20
CA VAL A 148 5.23 1.70 -7.29
C VAL A 148 5.56 3.19 -7.36
N ILE A 149 5.47 3.91 -6.23
CA ILE A 149 5.80 5.34 -6.16
C ILE A 149 7.22 5.60 -6.69
N LYS A 150 8.21 4.83 -6.23
CA LYS A 150 9.61 4.96 -6.64
C LYS A 150 9.80 4.70 -8.13
N ALA A 151 9.14 3.67 -8.68
CA ALA A 151 9.17 3.40 -10.12
C ALA A 151 8.58 4.57 -10.91
N LYS A 152 7.44 5.13 -10.46
CA LYS A 152 6.75 6.24 -11.11
C LYS A 152 7.57 7.53 -11.08
N ILE A 153 8.18 7.86 -9.95
CA ILE A 153 9.12 8.99 -9.82
C ILE A 153 10.25 8.84 -10.85
N LYS A 154 10.88 7.67 -10.92
CA LYS A 154 11.98 7.40 -11.86
C LYS A 154 11.54 7.56 -13.32
N THR A 155 10.36 7.04 -13.68
CA THR A 155 9.82 7.18 -15.04
C THR A 155 9.60 8.65 -15.41
N ILE A 156 9.00 9.44 -14.53
CA ILE A 156 8.72 10.86 -14.82
C ILE A 156 10.02 11.66 -14.90
N GLN A 157 10.97 11.42 -13.98
CA GLN A 157 12.27 12.10 -13.98
C GLN A 157 13.13 11.75 -15.20
N THR A 158 13.11 10.50 -15.67
CA THR A 158 13.85 10.09 -16.88
C THR A 158 13.33 10.80 -18.14
N ASN A 159 12.04 11.14 -18.17
CA ASN A 159 11.45 11.90 -19.28
C ASN A 159 11.80 13.39 -19.23
N ASN A 160 12.19 13.91 -18.07
CA ASN A 160 12.62 15.29 -17.91
C ASN A 160 14.11 15.38 -18.26
N ARG A 161 14.48 16.34 -19.12
CA ARG A 161 15.89 16.54 -19.48
C ARG A 161 16.65 17.13 -18.29
N GLU A 162 17.70 16.44 -17.87
CA GLU A 162 18.67 17.00 -16.93
C GLU A 162 19.57 17.99 -17.68
N ASN A 163 19.60 19.25 -17.24
CA ASN A 163 20.60 20.21 -17.70
C ASN A 163 21.93 19.98 -16.94
N GLU A 164 23.06 20.43 -17.49
CA GLU A 164 24.41 20.23 -16.93
C GLU A 164 24.58 20.73 -15.47
N GLN A 165 23.67 21.59 -15.00
CA GLN A 165 23.64 22.13 -13.64
C GLN A 165 22.89 21.27 -12.62
N LYS A 166 22.39 20.07 -13.00
CA LYS A 166 21.52 19.21 -12.17
C LYS A 166 20.22 19.90 -11.72
N LEU A 167 19.79 20.92 -12.44
CA LEU A 167 18.50 21.59 -12.25
C LEU A 167 17.49 20.99 -13.24
N ILE A 168 16.34 20.55 -12.72
CA ILE A 168 15.22 20.11 -13.55
C ILE A 168 14.48 21.35 -14.03
N GLU A 169 14.57 21.64 -15.32
CA GLU A 169 13.85 22.76 -15.94
C GLU A 169 12.44 22.29 -16.34
N PHE A 170 11.43 22.69 -15.56
CA PHE A 170 10.03 22.45 -15.90
C PHE A 170 9.52 23.58 -16.80
N ARG A 171 9.10 23.26 -18.03
CA ARG A 171 8.46 24.24 -18.91
C ARG A 171 6.98 24.38 -18.55
N SER A 172 6.31 25.40 -19.08
CA SER A 172 4.88 25.67 -18.82
C SER A 172 3.96 24.47 -19.13
N GLY A 173 4.37 23.56 -20.02
CA GLY A 173 3.65 22.31 -20.34
C GLY A 173 3.88 21.15 -19.36
N ASP A 174 4.87 21.24 -18.47
CA ASP A 174 5.27 20.16 -17.56
C ASP A 174 4.74 20.34 -16.13
N ILE A 175 3.86 21.33 -15.91
CA ILE A 175 3.35 21.66 -14.57
C ILE A 175 2.63 20.49 -13.90
N VAL A 176 1.95 19.64 -14.68
CA VAL A 176 1.30 18.42 -14.20
C VAL A 176 2.34 17.42 -13.68
N SER A 177 3.39 17.16 -14.46
CA SER A 177 4.51 16.29 -14.08
C SER A 177 5.23 16.81 -12.84
N PHE A 178 5.40 18.13 -12.71
CA PHE A 178 5.97 18.77 -11.53
C PHE A 178 5.14 18.47 -10.27
N TRP A 179 3.83 18.79 -10.29
CA TRP A 179 2.95 18.57 -9.14
C TRP A 179 2.86 17.10 -8.76
N LEU A 180 2.85 16.22 -9.76
CA LEU A 180 2.83 14.79 -9.55
C LEU A 180 4.12 14.29 -8.89
N VAL A 181 5.28 14.69 -9.39
CA VAL A 181 6.57 14.32 -8.79
C VAL A 181 6.69 14.88 -7.38
N ASN A 182 6.21 16.09 -7.13
CA ASN A 182 6.13 16.66 -5.79
C ASN A 182 5.29 15.77 -4.85
N ALA A 183 4.05 15.45 -5.24
CA ALA A 183 3.17 14.59 -4.44
C ALA A 183 3.79 13.21 -4.14
N LEU A 184 4.38 12.59 -5.17
CA LEU A 184 5.03 11.28 -5.04
C LEU A 184 6.30 11.32 -4.18
N ASN A 185 7.16 12.33 -4.35
CA ASN A 185 8.38 12.48 -3.55
C ASN A 185 8.04 12.72 -2.08
N THR A 186 7.09 13.62 -1.79
CA THR A 186 6.65 13.91 -0.42
C THR A 186 6.07 12.67 0.24
N ALA A 187 5.16 11.96 -0.43
CA ALA A 187 4.58 10.74 0.10
C ALA A 187 5.62 9.63 0.28
N HIS A 188 6.53 9.44 -0.67
CA HIS A 188 7.60 8.45 -0.55
C HIS A 188 8.47 8.70 0.69
N ALA A 189 8.84 9.95 0.96
CA ALA A 189 9.65 10.29 2.14
C ALA A 189 8.93 9.92 3.45
N GLY A 190 7.66 10.31 3.59
CA GLY A 190 6.85 10.00 4.78
C GLY A 190 6.59 8.50 4.96
N LEU A 191 6.14 7.84 3.90
CA LEU A 191 5.83 6.40 3.91
C LEU A 191 7.08 5.53 4.10
N SER A 192 8.24 5.94 3.59
CA SER A 192 9.51 5.23 3.80
C SER A 192 9.95 5.30 5.26
N HIS A 193 9.71 6.42 5.95
CA HIS A 193 9.98 6.53 7.38
C HIS A 193 9.11 5.56 8.19
N PHE A 194 7.81 5.46 7.87
CA PHE A 194 6.90 4.51 8.51
C PHE A 194 7.28 3.05 8.25
N LEU A 195 7.84 2.74 7.08
CA LEU A 195 8.34 1.40 6.81
C LEU A 195 9.59 1.07 7.64
N GLN A 196 10.46 2.05 7.89
CA GLN A 196 11.67 1.88 8.70
C GLN A 196 11.34 1.79 10.20
N TYR A 197 10.33 2.52 10.65
CA TYR A 197 9.88 2.56 12.04
C TYR A 197 8.38 2.20 12.13
N PRO A 198 8.02 0.93 11.94
CA PRO A 198 6.62 0.50 11.85
C PRO A 198 5.89 0.40 13.21
N GLN A 199 6.57 0.75 14.31
CA GLN A 199 6.00 0.87 15.66
C GLN A 199 5.20 2.17 15.81
N ILE A 200 4.25 2.38 14.89
CA ILE A 200 3.36 3.54 14.85
C ILE A 200 1.91 3.07 14.82
N HIS A 201 1.01 3.88 15.36
CA HIS A 201 -0.42 3.59 15.29
C HIS A 201 -0.90 3.56 13.82
N PRO A 202 -1.70 2.55 13.40
CA PRO A 202 -2.13 2.41 12.00
C PRO A 202 -2.94 3.59 11.47
N GLU A 203 -3.60 4.36 12.33
CA GLU A 203 -4.26 5.62 11.93
C GLU A 203 -3.27 6.58 11.25
N ARG A 204 -2.01 6.66 11.73
CA ARG A 204 -1.00 7.56 11.16
C ARG A 204 -0.60 7.15 9.75
N LEU A 205 -0.50 5.84 9.52
CA LEU A 205 -0.26 5.30 8.18
C LEU A 205 -1.47 5.58 7.27
N PHE A 206 -2.69 5.33 7.77
CA PHE A 206 -3.92 5.57 7.02
C PHE A 206 -4.06 7.04 6.59
N PHE A 207 -3.77 7.97 7.52
CA PHE A 207 -3.75 9.40 7.25
C PHE A 207 -2.78 9.78 6.13
N GLU A 208 -1.54 9.28 6.14
CA GLU A 208 -0.57 9.61 5.10
C GLU A 208 -0.93 9.01 3.73
N LEU A 209 -1.51 7.80 3.73
CA LEU A 209 -2.06 7.18 2.52
C LEU A 209 -3.24 7.99 1.95
N LEU A 210 -4.13 8.52 2.82
CA LEU A 210 -5.20 9.43 2.41
C LEU A 210 -4.66 10.74 1.83
N ARG A 211 -3.62 11.32 2.44
CA ARG A 211 -2.96 12.53 1.90
C ARG A 211 -2.41 12.30 0.50
N LEU A 212 -1.79 11.14 0.27
CA LEU A 212 -1.36 10.74 -1.06
C LEU A 212 -2.57 10.60 -2.00
N ALA A 213 -3.60 9.84 -1.62
CA ALA A 213 -4.79 9.63 -2.45
C ALA A 213 -5.43 10.96 -2.86
N GLY A 214 -5.68 11.86 -1.91
CA GLY A 214 -6.24 13.19 -2.16
C GLY A 214 -5.37 14.04 -3.08
N SER A 215 -4.03 13.92 -2.98
CA SER A 215 -3.12 14.59 -3.92
C SER A 215 -3.20 13.98 -5.32
N LEU A 216 -3.43 12.67 -5.45
CA LEU A 216 -3.54 12.01 -6.75
C LEU A 216 -4.88 12.26 -7.45
N LEU A 217 -5.95 12.57 -6.69
CA LEU A 217 -7.25 12.97 -7.24
C LEU A 217 -7.17 14.26 -8.07
N THR A 218 -6.14 15.09 -7.91
CA THR A 218 -5.95 16.27 -8.78
C THR A 218 -5.64 15.90 -10.23
N PHE A 219 -5.24 14.65 -10.49
CA PHE A 219 -4.82 14.17 -11.80
C PHE A 219 -5.76 13.13 -12.42
N SER A 220 -6.81 12.72 -11.70
CA SER A 220 -7.72 11.66 -12.12
C SER A 220 -9.15 11.99 -11.74
N THR A 221 -10.08 11.73 -12.66
CA THR A 221 -11.52 11.82 -12.43
C THR A 221 -12.15 10.45 -12.17
N ALA A 222 -11.34 9.42 -11.92
CA ALA A 222 -11.83 8.06 -11.66
C ALA A 222 -12.57 7.96 -10.31
N TYR A 223 -12.24 8.86 -9.38
CA TYR A 223 -12.81 8.91 -8.04
C TYR A 223 -13.10 10.34 -7.61
N GLU A 224 -14.08 10.52 -6.72
CA GLU A 224 -14.39 11.77 -6.04
C GLU A 224 -13.84 11.77 -4.61
N VAL A 225 -13.69 12.96 -4.01
CA VAL A 225 -13.15 13.10 -2.64
C VAL A 225 -14.01 12.37 -1.61
N ASP A 226 -15.34 12.40 -1.77
CA ASP A 226 -16.30 11.75 -0.86
C ASP A 226 -16.26 10.21 -0.94
N GLN A 227 -15.56 9.64 -1.93
CA GLN A 227 -15.35 8.20 -2.05
C GLN A 227 -14.12 7.72 -1.27
N LEU A 228 -13.31 8.63 -0.71
CA LEU A 228 -12.18 8.23 0.14
C LEU A 228 -12.70 7.59 1.44
N PRO A 229 -12.16 6.42 1.83
CA PRO A 229 -12.69 5.66 2.96
C PRO A 229 -12.39 6.33 4.31
N ALA A 230 -13.32 6.18 5.25
CA ALA A 230 -13.10 6.57 6.63
C ALA A 230 -12.28 5.52 7.39
N TYR A 231 -11.45 5.97 8.33
CA TYR A 231 -10.69 5.08 9.21
C TYR A 231 -11.63 4.35 10.17
N LYS A 232 -11.56 3.00 10.18
CA LYS A 232 -12.34 2.16 11.07
C LYS A 232 -11.41 1.26 11.89
N HIS A 233 -10.99 1.71 13.08
CA HIS A 233 -10.01 0.97 13.89
C HIS A 233 -10.40 -0.48 14.19
N HIS A 234 -11.69 -0.73 14.45
CA HIS A 234 -12.19 -2.08 14.72
C HIS A 234 -12.41 -2.92 13.44
N ASN A 235 -12.29 -2.31 12.26
CA ASN A 235 -12.40 -2.96 10.96
C ASN A 235 -11.30 -2.46 10.00
N LEU A 236 -10.04 -2.62 10.42
CA LEU A 236 -8.89 -2.14 9.65
C LEU A 236 -8.83 -2.75 8.26
N GLN A 237 -9.13 -4.05 8.12
CA GLN A 237 -9.13 -4.73 6.83
C GLN A 237 -10.01 -4.02 5.80
N GLU A 238 -11.24 -3.66 6.16
CA GLU A 238 -12.16 -2.96 5.26
C GLU A 238 -11.57 -1.61 4.82
N SER A 239 -11.25 -0.75 5.80
CA SER A 239 -10.79 0.63 5.54
C SER A 239 -9.49 0.67 4.72
N PHE A 240 -8.49 -0.13 5.08
CA PHE A 240 -7.21 -0.18 4.36
C PHE A 240 -7.33 -0.82 2.98
N THR A 241 -8.19 -1.84 2.81
CA THR A 241 -8.38 -2.49 1.50
C THR A 241 -9.04 -1.54 0.52
N GLN A 242 -10.07 -0.81 0.95
CA GLN A 242 -10.72 0.22 0.12
C GLN A 242 -9.72 1.30 -0.31
N LEU A 243 -8.90 1.80 0.62
CA LEU A 243 -7.90 2.81 0.32
C LEU A 243 -6.79 2.28 -0.61
N ASP A 244 -6.35 1.04 -0.40
CA ASP A 244 -5.33 0.40 -1.24
C ASP A 244 -5.80 0.25 -2.69
N THR A 245 -7.05 -0.15 -2.91
CA THR A 245 -7.63 -0.23 -4.26
C THR A 245 -7.62 1.13 -4.94
N ILE A 246 -8.16 2.16 -4.29
CA ILE A 246 -8.18 3.52 -4.84
C ILE A 246 -6.77 4.00 -5.18
N LEU A 247 -5.82 3.83 -4.25
CA LEU A 247 -4.43 4.25 -4.47
C LEU A 247 -3.76 3.54 -5.64
N ARG A 248 -4.01 2.23 -5.83
CA ARG A 248 -3.47 1.49 -6.98
C ARG A 248 -4.01 2.03 -8.29
N ASP A 249 -5.31 2.21 -8.39
CA ASP A 249 -5.95 2.70 -9.61
C ASP A 249 -5.48 4.13 -9.96
N LEU A 250 -5.36 5.00 -8.95
CA LEU A 250 -4.81 6.33 -9.12
C LEU A 250 -3.34 6.27 -9.56
N LEU A 251 -2.50 5.47 -8.90
CA LEU A 251 -1.09 5.35 -9.28
C LEU A 251 -0.93 4.77 -10.70
N ASP A 252 -1.79 3.85 -11.13
CA ASP A 252 -1.73 3.25 -12.47
C ASP A 252 -2.11 4.25 -13.56
N THR A 253 -3.21 4.99 -13.39
CA THR A 253 -3.75 5.94 -14.39
C THR A 253 -2.83 7.13 -14.69
N ILE A 254 -1.97 7.49 -13.73
CA ILE A 254 -1.22 8.75 -13.75
C ILE A 254 0.01 8.75 -14.68
N ILE A 255 0.39 7.62 -15.28
CA ILE A 255 1.40 7.56 -16.36
C ILE A 255 0.78 7.00 -17.64
N SER A 256 -0.18 7.73 -18.21
CA SER A 256 -0.48 7.58 -19.63
C SER A 256 0.30 8.66 -20.38
N SER A 257 1.55 8.36 -20.73
CA SER A 257 2.27 9.19 -21.70
C SER A 257 1.54 9.05 -23.05
N ARG A 258 0.80 10.08 -23.47
CA ARG A 258 0.06 10.09 -24.74
C ARG A 258 0.96 10.03 -25.98
N TYR A 259 2.27 10.10 -25.79
CA TYR A 259 3.28 10.00 -26.83
C TYR A 259 4.53 9.31 -26.30
N ILE A 260 5.30 8.73 -27.22
CA ILE A 260 6.65 8.22 -26.98
C ILE A 260 7.63 9.07 -27.80
N SER A 261 8.79 9.39 -27.23
CA SER A 261 9.85 10.09 -27.97
C SER A 261 10.72 9.07 -28.71
N ILE A 262 10.91 9.27 -30.02
CA ILE A 262 11.79 8.44 -30.83
C ILE A 262 13.09 9.23 -31.04
N ALA A 263 14.17 8.77 -30.40
CA ALA A 263 15.48 9.39 -30.57
C ALA A 263 15.99 9.16 -32.00
N LEU A 264 16.28 10.25 -32.71
CA LEU A 264 16.91 10.21 -34.03
C LEU A 264 18.43 10.25 -33.88
N LYS A 265 19.13 9.29 -34.48
CA LYS A 265 20.59 9.25 -34.57
C LYS A 265 21.02 9.57 -35.99
N GLU A 266 21.92 10.53 -36.15
CA GLU A 266 22.56 10.79 -37.44
C GLU A 266 23.59 9.68 -37.71
N ILE A 267 23.39 8.94 -38.79
CA ILE A 267 24.30 7.83 -39.18
C ILE A 267 25.31 8.27 -40.24
N ARG A 268 24.97 9.31 -41.01
CA ARG A 268 25.81 9.98 -42.02
C ARG A 268 25.18 11.34 -42.33
N PRO A 269 25.90 12.29 -42.94
CA PRO A 269 25.39 13.65 -43.15
C PRO A 269 23.99 13.67 -43.78
N SER A 270 23.05 14.34 -43.11
CA SER A 270 21.64 14.47 -43.54
C SER A 270 20.79 13.20 -43.48
N TYR A 271 21.29 12.09 -42.90
CA TYR A 271 20.53 10.85 -42.70
C TYR A 271 20.34 10.57 -41.22
N TRP A 272 19.08 10.60 -40.78
CA TRP A 272 18.66 10.39 -39.41
C TRP A 272 17.82 9.12 -39.30
N VAL A 273 18.13 8.28 -38.32
CA VAL A 273 17.42 7.01 -38.09
C VAL A 273 16.86 6.97 -36.67
N GLY A 274 15.59 6.63 -36.55
CA GLY A 274 14.91 6.35 -35.29
C GLY A 274 14.36 4.92 -35.29
N SER A 275 14.51 4.21 -34.17
CA SER A 275 13.96 2.86 -34.01
C SER A 275 12.51 2.94 -33.51
N LEU A 276 11.61 2.22 -34.17
CA LEU A 276 10.22 2.09 -33.78
C LEU A 276 10.04 0.79 -32.99
N GLU A 277 9.78 0.88 -31.69
CA GLU A 277 9.46 -0.29 -30.84
C GLU A 277 8.00 -0.71 -31.08
N THR A 278 7.80 -1.91 -31.63
CA THR A 278 6.52 -2.39 -32.17
C THR A 278 5.42 -2.58 -31.11
N ASP A 279 5.78 -2.78 -29.84
CA ASP A 279 4.85 -2.99 -28.73
C ASP A 279 4.12 -1.70 -28.30
N LYS A 280 4.65 -0.53 -28.64
CA LYS A 280 4.08 0.78 -28.27
C LYS A 280 3.44 1.53 -29.44
N ILE A 281 3.58 1.03 -30.67
CA ILE A 281 3.09 1.68 -31.89
C ILE A 281 1.97 0.83 -32.48
N THR A 282 0.76 1.39 -32.48
CA THR A 282 -0.42 0.77 -33.06
C THR A 282 -0.80 1.45 -34.38
N ARG A 283 -1.79 0.91 -35.10
CA ARG A 283 -2.30 1.53 -36.33
C ARG A 283 -2.91 2.92 -36.10
N ASP A 284 -3.33 3.23 -34.89
CA ASP A 284 -3.92 4.53 -34.52
C ASP A 284 -2.87 5.56 -34.07
N THR A 285 -1.59 5.16 -33.99
CA THR A 285 -0.50 6.07 -33.60
C THR A 285 -0.23 7.11 -34.68
N ARG A 286 -0.18 8.38 -34.27
CA ARG A 286 0.25 9.49 -35.12
C ARG A 286 1.72 9.80 -34.84
N LEU A 287 2.53 9.83 -35.90
CA LEU A 287 3.94 10.21 -35.82
C LEU A 287 4.08 11.71 -36.08
N TYR A 288 4.85 12.38 -35.24
CA TYR A 288 5.19 13.79 -35.39
C TYR A 288 6.71 13.93 -35.47
N ILE A 289 7.19 14.87 -36.29
CA ILE A 289 8.60 15.24 -36.36
C ILE A 289 8.74 16.71 -35.94
N ALA A 290 9.54 16.96 -34.91
CA ALA A 290 9.88 18.32 -34.49
C ALA A 290 11.14 18.77 -35.23
N VAL A 291 11.07 19.90 -35.92
CA VAL A 291 12.20 20.49 -36.65
C VAL A 291 12.47 21.89 -36.12
N SER A 292 13.73 22.17 -35.82
CA SER A 292 14.21 23.48 -35.36
C SER A 292 15.50 23.86 -36.08
N SER A 293 15.68 25.14 -36.40
CA SER A 293 16.91 25.69 -36.96
C SER A 293 17.25 27.00 -36.27
N SER A 294 18.54 27.25 -36.01
CA SER A 294 19.04 28.53 -35.50
C SER A 294 19.29 29.56 -36.62
N VAL A 295 19.28 29.13 -37.88
CA VAL A 295 19.63 29.95 -39.05
C VAL A 295 18.40 30.35 -39.87
N MET A 296 17.41 29.45 -39.98
CA MET A 296 16.21 29.68 -40.79
C MET A 296 15.03 30.11 -39.92
N GLN A 297 14.21 31.02 -40.44
CA GLN A 297 12.99 31.44 -39.75
C GLN A 297 11.89 30.37 -39.86
N THR A 298 10.96 30.35 -38.90
CA THR A 298 9.88 29.34 -38.85
C THR A 298 9.09 29.25 -40.14
N HIS A 299 8.74 30.38 -40.78
CA HIS A 299 7.95 30.37 -42.00
C HIS A 299 8.68 29.71 -43.19
N GLU A 300 10.00 29.85 -43.27
CA GLU A 300 10.83 29.19 -44.28
C GLU A 300 10.90 27.68 -44.02
N LEU A 301 11.04 27.28 -42.75
CA LEU A 301 11.03 25.86 -42.36
C LEU A 301 9.72 25.18 -42.75
N ILE A 302 8.57 25.83 -42.53
CA ILE A 302 7.25 25.31 -42.89
C ILE A 302 7.16 24.99 -44.40
N GLN A 303 7.75 25.83 -45.25
CA GLN A 303 7.75 25.63 -46.70
C GLN A 303 8.77 24.58 -47.14
N ILE A 304 9.98 24.61 -46.58
CA ILE A 304 11.11 23.80 -47.07
C ILE A 304 11.03 22.35 -46.57
N VAL A 305 10.61 22.12 -45.32
CA VAL A 305 10.64 20.79 -44.69
C VAL A 305 9.81 19.77 -45.47
N PRO A 306 8.53 20.03 -45.83
CA PRO A 306 7.74 19.07 -46.61
C PRO A 306 8.31 18.76 -48.00
N LEU A 307 9.06 19.70 -48.59
CA LEU A 307 9.66 19.54 -49.91
C LEU A 307 10.97 18.76 -49.87
N ARG A 308 11.83 19.04 -48.88
CA ARG A 308 13.20 18.54 -48.81
C ARG A 308 13.34 17.27 -48.00
N PHE A 309 12.57 17.09 -46.92
CA PHE A 309 12.70 15.90 -46.09
C PHE A 309 12.05 14.71 -46.81
N LYS A 310 12.73 13.57 -46.75
CA LYS A 310 12.22 12.29 -47.26
C LYS A 310 12.18 11.30 -46.11
N ILE A 311 10.99 10.79 -45.81
CA ILE A 311 10.75 9.84 -44.72
C ILE A 311 10.27 8.52 -45.30
N GLY A 312 10.78 7.41 -44.75
CA GLY A 312 10.45 6.05 -45.14
C GLY A 312 11.37 5.05 -44.43
N SER A 313 11.32 3.79 -44.86
CA SER A 313 12.25 2.77 -44.38
C SER A 313 13.69 3.11 -44.79
N THR A 314 14.68 2.55 -44.09
CA THR A 314 16.10 2.77 -44.39
C THR A 314 16.47 2.42 -45.83
N LEU A 315 15.85 1.36 -46.39
CA LEU A 315 16.06 0.94 -47.77
C LEU A 315 15.32 1.84 -48.77
N ASP A 316 14.06 2.19 -48.49
CA ASP A 316 13.23 2.96 -49.42
C ASP A 316 13.67 4.42 -49.54
N VAL A 317 14.11 5.04 -48.44
CA VAL A 317 14.51 6.45 -48.43
C VAL A 317 15.72 6.68 -49.32
N GLU A 318 16.70 5.77 -49.28
CA GLU A 318 17.92 5.89 -50.08
C GLU A 318 17.60 5.85 -51.58
N GLN A 319 16.77 4.88 -52.00
CA GLN A 319 16.34 4.77 -53.39
C GLN A 319 15.55 6.00 -53.85
N ARG A 320 14.64 6.51 -53.00
CA ARG A 320 13.80 7.68 -53.33
C ARG A 320 14.58 8.99 -53.38
N VAL A 321 15.60 9.15 -52.56
CA VAL A 321 16.50 10.32 -52.62
C VAL A 321 17.29 10.32 -53.92
N VAL A 322 17.87 9.18 -54.31
CA VAL A 322 18.62 9.05 -55.58
C VAL A 322 17.72 9.25 -56.80
N ALA A 323 16.51 8.71 -56.77
CA ALA A 323 15.56 8.77 -57.89
C ALA A 323 14.66 10.03 -57.88
N ALA A 324 14.85 10.95 -56.93
CA ALA A 324 14.00 12.13 -56.72
C ALA A 324 12.49 11.82 -56.64
N LEU A 325 12.14 10.66 -56.08
CA LEU A 325 10.76 10.19 -55.97
C LEU A 325 10.06 10.75 -54.72
N PRO A 326 8.72 10.90 -54.74
CA PRO A 326 7.96 11.29 -53.55
C PRO A 326 8.11 10.24 -52.44
N ALA A 327 8.20 10.67 -51.19
CA ALA A 327 8.26 9.81 -50.01
C ALA A 327 6.98 9.97 -49.17
N ILE A 328 6.95 9.48 -47.94
CA ILE A 328 5.81 9.71 -47.04
C ILE A 328 5.61 11.23 -46.89
N PRO A 329 4.41 11.76 -47.17
CA PRO A 329 4.18 13.20 -47.13
C PRO A 329 4.26 13.73 -45.70
N LEU A 330 4.85 14.91 -45.58
CA LEU A 330 4.89 15.67 -44.33
C LEU A 330 3.89 16.82 -44.41
N HIS A 331 3.10 16.97 -43.35
CA HIS A 331 2.17 18.08 -43.20
C HIS A 331 2.55 18.88 -41.96
N HIS A 332 2.57 20.20 -42.10
CA HIS A 332 2.67 21.09 -40.96
C HIS A 332 1.37 21.03 -40.14
N LEU A 333 1.50 20.98 -38.82
CA LEU A 333 0.37 20.99 -37.88
C LEU A 333 0.00 22.42 -37.48
#